data_AF-A0A2A5M6N6-F1
#
_entry.id   AF-A0A2A5M6N6-F1
#
_cell.length_a   1.000
_cell.length_b   1.000
_cell.length_c   1.000
_cell.angle_alpha   90.00
_cell.angle_beta   90.00
_cell.angle_gamma   90.00
#
_symmetry.space_group_name_H-M   'P 1'
#
loop_
_entity.id
_entity.type
_entity.pdbx_description
1 polymer ?
#
loop_
_entity_poly.entity_id
_entity_poly.type
_entity_poly.pdbx_seq_one_letter_code
_entity_poly.pdbx_strand_id
1 'polypeptide(L)'
;VAINRVGFEKDVSGVEEGIRFWGNSFVFGPQGEELCLLDSQNECVKIIEIDKKRSENVRRWWPFLRDRRIEYFADLTKRFID
;
A
#
# COMPACT_ATOMS: atom_id res chain seq x y z
N VAL A 1 2.00 3.20 -3.90
CA VAL A 1 0.81 3.01 -4.77
C VAL A 1 0.22 1.67 -4.42
N ALA A 2 -1.08 1.61 -4.18
CA ALA A 2 -1.82 0.38 -3.99
C ALA A 2 -3.01 0.38 -4.96
N ILE A 3 -3.22 -0.72 -5.67
CA ILE A 3 -4.29 -0.88 -6.65
C ILE A 3 -5.17 -2.04 -6.23
N ASN A 4 -6.48 -1.84 -6.33
CA ASN A 4 -7.48 -2.85 -6.04
C ASN A 4 -8.59 -2.78 -7.09
N ARG A 5 -9.23 -3.92 -7.30
CA ARG A 5 -10.28 -4.10 -8.30
C ARG A 5 -11.60 -3.53 -7.80
N VAL A 6 -12.56 -3.35 -8.70
CA VAL A 6 -13.96 -3.01 -8.39
C VAL A 6 -14.89 -4.06 -9.01
N GLY A 7 -16.15 -4.05 -8.60
CA GLY A 7 -17.18 -4.94 -9.15
C GLY A 7 -17.30 -6.26 -8.40
N PHE A 8 -18.15 -7.15 -8.91
CA PHE A 8 -18.42 -8.45 -8.31
C PHE A 8 -18.13 -9.59 -9.25
N GLU A 9 -17.44 -10.58 -8.72
CA GLU A 9 -17.18 -11.84 -9.39
C GLU A 9 -17.95 -12.93 -8.68
N LYS A 10 -18.82 -13.60 -9.42
CA LYS A 10 -19.55 -14.75 -8.91
C LYS A 10 -18.62 -15.95 -8.78
N ASP A 11 -18.75 -16.71 -7.69
CA ASP A 11 -18.07 -18.00 -7.59
C ASP A 11 -18.67 -19.00 -8.60
N VAL A 12 -17.80 -19.62 -9.38
CA VAL A 12 -18.18 -20.63 -10.39
C VAL A 12 -18.36 -22.02 -9.79
N SER A 13 -17.79 -22.29 -8.61
CA SER A 13 -17.89 -23.58 -7.93
C SER A 13 -19.24 -23.79 -7.24
N GLY A 14 -19.95 -22.69 -6.94
CA GLY A 14 -21.25 -22.70 -6.28
C GLY A 14 -21.18 -22.97 -4.78
N VAL A 15 -19.99 -22.90 -4.18
CA VAL A 15 -19.80 -23.05 -2.73
C VAL A 15 -20.10 -21.74 -2.01
N GLU A 16 -19.69 -20.62 -2.62
CA GLU A 16 -19.91 -19.28 -2.09
C GLU A 16 -20.72 -18.42 -3.08
N GLU A 17 -21.18 -17.24 -2.65
CA GLU A 17 -21.89 -16.32 -3.56
C GLU A 17 -20.94 -15.65 -4.56
N GLY A 18 -19.69 -15.40 -4.16
CA GLY A 18 -18.69 -14.67 -4.94
C GLY A 18 -17.96 -13.62 -4.10
N ILE A 19 -17.21 -12.75 -4.77
CA ILE A 19 -16.39 -11.70 -4.13
C ILE A 19 -16.77 -10.33 -4.70
N ARG A 20 -17.08 -9.38 -3.81
CA ARG A 20 -17.18 -7.95 -4.14
C ARG A 20 -15.83 -7.29 -3.92
N PHE A 21 -15.18 -6.86 -5.00
CA PHE A 21 -14.00 -6.03 -4.89
C PHE A 21 -14.40 -4.59 -4.58
N TRP A 22 -13.62 -3.96 -3.70
CA TRP A 22 -14.00 -2.73 -3.00
C TRP A 22 -13.17 -1.52 -3.42
N GLY A 23 -12.45 -1.58 -4.55
CA GLY A 23 -11.67 -0.48 -5.09
C GLY A 23 -10.79 0.17 -4.04
N ASN A 24 -10.92 1.49 -3.87
CA ASN A 24 -10.08 2.27 -2.95
C ASN A 24 -8.60 2.17 -3.32
N SER A 25 -8.29 2.17 -4.62
CA SER A 25 -6.91 2.32 -5.08
C SER A 25 -6.37 3.69 -4.66
N PHE A 26 -5.12 3.76 -4.19
CA PHE A 26 -4.56 4.99 -3.65
C PHE A 26 -3.07 5.21 -3.95
N VAL A 27 -2.68 6.47 -3.90
CA VAL A 27 -1.29 6.93 -3.96
C VAL A 27 -1.01 7.80 -2.74
N PHE A 28 0.00 7.43 -1.97
CA PHE A 28 0.46 8.17 -0.80
C PHE A 28 1.91 8.60 -1.01
N GLY A 29 2.26 9.77 -0.49
CA GLY A 29 3.61 10.28 -0.52
C GLY A 29 4.50 9.71 0.59
N PRO A 30 5.79 10.10 0.61
CA PRO A 30 6.78 9.54 1.53
C PRO A 30 6.55 9.90 3.00
N GLN A 31 5.67 10.86 3.31
CA GLN A 31 5.30 11.25 4.67
C GLN A 31 3.98 10.61 5.13
N GLY A 32 3.35 9.80 4.27
CA GLY A 32 2.02 9.24 4.53
C GLY A 32 0.87 10.20 4.21
N GLU A 33 1.14 11.28 3.48
CA GLU A 33 0.11 12.16 2.95
C GLU A 33 -0.60 11.54 1.75
N GLU A 34 -1.92 11.69 1.68
CA GLU A 34 -2.72 11.24 0.54
C GLU A 34 -2.45 12.12 -0.69
N LEU A 35 -2.05 11.51 -1.80
CA LEU A 35 -1.89 12.18 -3.10
C LEU A 35 -3.07 11.89 -4.03
N CYS A 36 -3.71 10.72 -3.86
CA CYS A 36 -4.90 10.32 -4.59
C CYS A 36 -5.59 9.16 -3.86
N LEU A 37 -6.92 9.21 -3.79
CA LEU A 37 -7.79 8.11 -3.41
C LEU A 37 -8.88 7.96 -4.48
N LEU A 38 -9.02 6.77 -5.04
CA LEU A 38 -10.08 6.43 -5.99
C LEU A 38 -11.26 5.79 -5.27
N ASP A 39 -12.44 5.79 -5.90
CA ASP A 39 -13.64 5.24 -5.29
C ASP A 39 -13.63 3.70 -5.21
N SER A 40 -14.69 3.14 -4.62
CA SER A 40 -14.84 1.71 -4.33
C SER A 40 -15.65 0.94 -5.36
N GLN A 41 -16.19 1.59 -6.39
CA GLN A 41 -17.25 1.04 -7.24
C GLN A 41 -16.97 1.10 -8.73
N ASN A 42 -16.31 2.16 -9.20
CA ASN A 42 -16.19 2.47 -10.60
C ASN A 42 -14.78 2.18 -11.12
N GLU A 43 -14.71 1.71 -12.37
CA GLU A 43 -13.46 1.64 -13.07
C GLU A 43 -12.92 3.06 -13.28
N CYS A 44 -11.63 3.26 -12.99
CA CYS A 44 -11.03 4.57 -13.03
C CYS A 44 -9.56 4.47 -13.45
N VAL A 45 -9.11 5.48 -14.21
CA VAL A 45 -7.70 5.67 -14.55
C VAL A 45 -7.29 7.06 -14.11
N LYS A 46 -6.23 7.15 -13.32
CA LYS A 46 -5.67 8.41 -12.84
C LYS A 46 -4.16 8.43 -13.01
N ILE A 47 -3.66 9.50 -13.63
CA ILE A 47 -2.23 9.75 -13.76
C ILE A 47 -1.83 10.72 -12.65
N ILE A 48 -0.86 10.31 -11.83
CA ILE A 48 -0.31 11.10 -10.73
C ILE A 48 1.18 11.30 -11.00
N GLU A 49 1.62 12.56 -10.98
CA GLU A 49 3.04 12.89 -11.05
C GLU A 49 3.68 12.73 -9.67
N ILE A 50 4.85 12.09 -9.62
CA ILE A 50 5.58 11.83 -8.38
C ILE A 50 6.94 12.53 -8.43
N ASP A 51 7.11 13.56 -7.59
CA ASP A 51 8.42 14.18 -7.38
C ASP A 51 9.30 13.32 -6.45
N LYS A 52 10.29 12.67 -7.04
CA LYS A 52 11.27 11.84 -6.32
C LYS A 52 12.16 12.64 -5.38
N LYS A 53 12.33 13.95 -5.57
CA LYS A 53 13.14 14.79 -4.67
C LYS A 53 12.52 14.90 -3.29
N ARG A 54 11.19 14.76 -3.15
CA ARG A 54 10.52 14.78 -1.85
C ARG A 54 10.98 13.65 -0.94
N SER A 55 11.28 12.47 -1.48
CA SER A 55 11.79 11.35 -0.68
C SER A 55 13.15 11.65 -0.03
N GLU A 56 14.03 12.39 -0.70
CA GLU A 56 15.31 12.82 -0.13
C GLU A 56 15.10 13.76 1.05
N ASN A 57 14.22 14.75 0.90
CA ASN A 57 13.91 15.70 1.98
C ASN A 57 13.33 14.99 3.20
N VAL A 58 12.36 14.09 3.01
CA VAL A 58 11.77 13.31 4.11
C VAL A 58 12.80 12.43 4.81
N ARG A 59 13.73 11.80 4.08
CA ARG A 59 14.81 11.00 4.70
C ARG A 59 15.82 11.83 5.48
N ARG A 60 16.05 13.10 5.09
CA ARG A 60 16.88 14.03 5.85
C ARG A 60 16.20 14.48 7.14
N TRP A 61 14.90 14.77 7.08
CA TRP A 61 14.11 15.18 8.26
C TRP A 61 13.89 14.02 9.23
N TRP A 62 13.57 12.84 8.70
CA TRP A 62 13.33 11.61 9.44
C TRP A 62 14.34 10.53 9.02
N PRO A 63 15.51 10.50 9.67
CA PRO A 63 16.61 9.63 9.27
C PRO A 63 16.43 8.19 9.75
N PHE A 64 15.24 7.61 9.53
CA PHE A 64 14.92 6.25 9.95
C PHE A 64 15.95 5.22 9.48
N LEU A 65 16.50 5.38 8.27
CA LEU A 65 17.51 4.49 7.71
C LEU A 65 18.85 4.56 8.45
N ARG A 66 19.23 5.74 8.98
CA ARG A 66 20.47 5.95 9.73
C ARG A 66 20.41 5.27 11.09
N ASP A 67 19.25 5.34 11.74
CA ASP A 67 19.10 5.00 13.16
C ASP A 67 18.52 3.57 13.37
N ARG A 68 18.46 2.73 12.33
CA ARG A 68 17.97 1.34 12.45
C ARG A 68 18.90 0.53 13.36
N ARG A 69 18.34 -0.15 14.35
CA ARG A 69 19.03 -1.14 15.20
C ARG A 69 19.12 -2.51 14.52
N ILE A 70 19.82 -2.56 13.38
CA ILE A 70 19.89 -3.75 12.52
C ILE A 70 20.51 -4.97 13.21
N GLU A 71 21.36 -4.76 14.22
CA GLU A 71 21.96 -5.81 15.03
C GLU A 71 20.93 -6.61 15.83
N TYR A 72 19.73 -6.06 16.07
CA TYR A 72 18.62 -6.74 16.76
C TYR A 72 17.55 -7.27 15.80
N PHE A 73 17.76 -7.22 14.47
CA PHE A 73 16.74 -7.65 13.50
C PHE A 73 16.80 -9.14 13.17
N ALA A 74 17.76 -9.90 13.72
CA ALA A 74 17.93 -11.32 13.47
C ALA A 74 16.65 -12.14 13.76
N ASP A 75 15.86 -11.66 14.71
CA ASP A 75 14.63 -12.30 15.18
C ASP A 75 13.41 -12.04 14.30
N LEU A 76 13.43 -11.03 13.42
CA LEU A 76 12.30 -10.70 12.53
C LEU A 76 11.98 -11.81 11.52
N THR A 77 12.95 -12.67 11.20
CA THR A 77 12.77 -13.79 10.27
C THR A 77 12.24 -15.05 10.95
N LYS A 78 12.19 -15.07 12.29
CA LYS A 78 11.66 -16.21 13.04
C LYS A 78 10.13 -16.17 13.02
N ARG A 79 9.52 -17.34 12.85
CA ARG A 79 8.06 -17.49 12.92
C ARG A 79 7.53 -17.19 14.33
N PHE A 80 8.29 -17.61 15.34
CA PHE A 80 7.99 -17.48 16.75
C PHE A 80 9.29 -17.60 17.56
N ILE A 81 9.31 -17.03 18.77
CA ILE A 81 10.45 -17.04 19.70
C ILE A 81 9.89 -17.43 21.07
N ASP A 82 10.36 -18.54 21.61
CA ASP A 82 10.03 -19.07 22.94
C ASP A 82 11.01 -18.52 24.00
#